data_AF-A0A0S4UBE1-F1
#
_entry.id   AF-A0A0S4UBE1-F1
#
_cell.length_a   1.000
_cell.length_b   1.000
_cell.length_c   1.000
_cell.angle_alpha   90.00
_cell.angle_beta   90.00
_cell.angle_gamma   90.00
#
_symmetry.space_group_name_H-M   'P 1'
#
loop_
_entity.id
_entity.type
_entity.pdbx_description
1 polymer ?
#
loop_
_entity_poly.entity_id
_entity_poly.type
_entity_poly.pdbx_seq_one_letter_code
_entity_poly.pdbx_strand_id
1 'polypeptide(L)'
;MKEVEKLFSELPSSSVTWDPAMLNDKSKTWFELGALTLAQVFNRYFDAFFRCAESSKVNYEGFKDYPGYKYEAVRTVVADMPIFMAEKKRPLEEYDVLKGEPLWRR
;
A
#
# COMPACT_ATOMS: atom_id res chain seq x y z
N MET A 1 -4.75 5.73 -3.87
CA MET A 1 -3.41 5.48 -4.45
C MET A 1 -3.15 6.10 -5.81
N LYS A 2 -4.09 6.12 -6.78
CA LYS A 2 -3.88 6.80 -8.07
C LYS A 2 -3.49 8.28 -7.94
N GLU A 3 -4.14 9.00 -7.03
CA GLU A 3 -3.81 10.41 -6.76
C GLU A 3 -2.40 10.57 -6.19
N VAL A 4 -2.00 9.68 -5.28
CA VAL A 4 -0.64 9.68 -4.70
C VAL A 4 0.40 9.37 -5.76
N GLU A 5 0.15 8.40 -6.64
CA GLU A 5 1.03 8.08 -7.75
C GLU A 5 1.18 9.26 -8.72
N LYS A 6 0.08 9.96 -9.01
CA LYS A 6 0.10 11.17 -9.83
C LYS A 6 0.95 12.26 -9.17
N LEU A 7 0.72 12.55 -7.88
CA LEU A 7 1.54 13.50 -7.12
C LEU A 7 3.02 13.10 -7.15
N PHE A 8 3.32 11.81 -6.97
CA PHE A 8 4.68 11.29 -6.98
C PHE A 8 5.33 11.34 -8.37
N SER A 9 4.54 11.39 -9.44
CA SER A 9 5.03 11.54 -10.81
C SER A 9 5.51 12.97 -11.10
N GLU A 10 4.99 13.95 -10.37
CA GLU A 10 5.36 15.36 -10.47
C GLU A 10 6.58 15.70 -9.58
N LEU A 11 6.91 14.83 -8.61
CA LEU A 11 8.00 15.04 -7.67
C LEU A 11 9.29 14.36 -8.15
N PRO A 12 10.40 15.10 -8.28
CA PRO A 12 11.68 14.50 -8.62
C PRO A 12 12.18 13.61 -7.47
N SER A 13 12.87 12.51 -7.79
CA SER A 13 13.43 11.60 -6.79
C SER A 13 14.45 12.27 -5.86
N SER A 14 15.09 13.35 -6.33
CA SER A 14 16.02 14.18 -5.58
C SER A 14 15.34 15.06 -4.51
N SER A 15 14.01 15.14 -4.49
CA SER A 15 13.25 15.85 -3.43
C SER A 15 13.31 15.15 -2.07
N VAL A 16 13.74 13.89 -2.03
CA VAL A 16 13.89 13.10 -0.81
C VAL A 16 15.37 12.88 -0.52
N THR A 17 15.78 13.10 0.73
CA THR A 17 17.11 12.71 1.20
C THR A 17 17.12 11.23 1.52
N TRP A 18 17.74 10.44 0.66
CA TRP A 18 17.87 9.00 0.84
C TRP A 18 18.98 8.66 1.82
N ASP A 19 18.76 7.65 2.67
CA ASP A 19 19.83 7.08 3.50
C ASP A 19 20.89 6.44 2.57
N PRO A 20 22.16 6.88 2.63
CA PRO A 20 23.24 6.28 1.86
C PRO A 20 23.36 4.76 2.05
N ALA A 21 23.00 4.24 3.23
CA ALA A 21 23.05 2.82 3.53
C ALA A 21 21.99 1.99 2.78
N MET A 22 20.96 2.65 2.22
CA MET A 22 19.94 2.02 1.36
C MET A 22 20.32 2.07 -0.13
N LEU A 23 21.31 2.88 -0.51
CA LEU A 23 21.72 3.02 -1.90
C LEU A 23 22.38 1.71 -2.39
N ASN A 24 21.84 1.12 -3.45
CA ASN A 24 22.36 -0.06 -4.15
C ASN A 24 22.35 -1.39 -3.38
N ASP A 25 21.67 -1.47 -2.23
CA ASP A 25 21.56 -2.71 -1.46
C ASP A 25 20.14 -3.30 -1.57
N LYS A 26 19.98 -4.28 -2.47
CA LYS A 26 18.71 -5.00 -2.68
C LYS A 26 18.28 -5.85 -1.47
N SER A 27 19.19 -6.13 -0.53
CA SER A 27 18.82 -6.80 0.73
C SER A 27 18.08 -5.85 1.68
N LYS A 28 18.22 -4.54 1.49
CA LYS A 28 17.61 -3.49 2.32
C LYS A 28 16.41 -2.83 1.67
N THR A 29 16.44 -2.61 0.35
CA THR A 29 15.33 -1.96 -0.35
C THR A 29 15.16 -2.41 -1.80
N TRP A 30 13.93 -2.33 -2.27
CA TRP A 30 13.55 -2.59 -3.67
C TRP A 30 13.31 -1.28 -4.44
N PHE A 31 13.75 -0.13 -3.90
CA PHE A 31 13.62 1.16 -4.55
C PHE A 31 14.54 1.30 -5.77
N GLU A 32 13.97 1.82 -6.85
CA GLU A 32 14.70 2.17 -8.07
C GLU A 32 15.30 3.58 -7.91
N LEU A 33 16.33 3.71 -7.07
CA LEU A 33 16.90 4.99 -6.64
C LEU A 33 17.57 5.81 -7.76
N GLY A 34 17.80 5.21 -8.94
CA GLY A 34 18.27 5.91 -10.14
C GLY A 34 17.16 6.55 -10.97
N ALA A 35 15.90 6.41 -10.56
CA ALA A 35 14.77 6.94 -11.30
C ALA A 35 14.60 8.46 -11.14
N LEU A 36 13.89 9.09 -12.07
CA LEU A 36 13.74 10.56 -12.13
C LEU A 36 12.66 11.08 -11.19
N THR A 37 11.60 10.30 -10.98
CA THR A 37 10.44 10.72 -10.18
C THR A 37 10.18 9.75 -9.03
N LEU A 38 9.54 10.23 -7.97
CA LEU A 38 9.14 9.36 -6.86
C LEU A 38 8.17 8.26 -7.33
N ALA A 39 7.34 8.51 -8.34
CA ALA A 39 6.45 7.48 -8.87
C ALA A 39 7.24 6.29 -9.43
N GLN A 40 8.34 6.56 -10.11
CA GLN A 40 9.22 5.51 -10.62
C GLN A 40 9.97 4.79 -9.49
N VAL A 41 10.47 5.53 -8.48
CA VAL A 41 11.14 4.93 -7.31
C VAL A 41 10.22 3.93 -6.58
N PHE A 42 8.95 4.29 -6.42
CA PHE A 42 7.93 3.50 -5.70
C PHE A 42 7.03 2.65 -6.61
N ASN A 43 7.31 2.55 -7.91
CA ASN A 43 6.44 1.92 -8.91
C ASN A 43 5.94 0.55 -8.46
N ARG A 44 6.86 -0.31 -8.00
CA ARG A 44 6.53 -1.66 -7.51
C ARG A 44 5.42 -1.68 -6.46
N TYR A 45 5.36 -0.68 -5.59
CA TYR A 45 4.35 -0.59 -4.53
C TYR A 45 3.01 -0.09 -5.06
N PHE A 46 3.01 0.87 -5.98
CA PHE A 46 1.80 1.29 -6.68
C PHE A 46 1.19 0.11 -7.46
N ASP A 47 2.02 -0.59 -8.24
CA ASP A 47 1.63 -1.79 -8.98
C ASP A 47 1.07 -2.89 -8.07
N ALA A 48 1.75 -3.19 -6.96
CA ALA A 48 1.29 -4.18 -6.00
C ALA A 48 -0.06 -3.79 -5.39
N PHE A 49 -0.22 -2.51 -5.02
CA PHE A 49 -1.49 -2.01 -4.51
C PHE A 49 -2.62 -2.19 -5.53
N PHE A 50 -2.41 -1.78 -6.79
CA PHE A 50 -3.44 -1.91 -7.83
C PHE A 50 -3.81 -3.36 -8.09
N ARG A 51 -2.83 -4.25 -8.17
CA ARG A 51 -3.07 -5.69 -8.35
C ARG A 51 -3.90 -6.27 -7.21
N CYS A 52 -3.56 -5.94 -5.96
CA CYS A 52 -4.32 -6.41 -4.80
C CYS A 52 -5.76 -5.85 -4.79
N ALA A 53 -5.92 -4.56 -5.09
CA ALA A 53 -7.23 -3.91 -5.13
C ALA A 53 -8.13 -4.49 -6.22
N GLU A 54 -7.61 -4.61 -7.46
CA GLU A 54 -8.36 -5.20 -8.57
C GLU A 54 -8.65 -6.68 -8.33
N SER A 55 -7.69 -7.44 -7.78
CA SER A 55 -7.92 -8.85 -7.44
C SER A 55 -9.02 -9.02 -6.40
N SER A 56 -9.06 -8.16 -5.38
CA SER A 56 -10.12 -8.19 -4.36
C SER A 56 -11.47 -7.84 -4.95
N LYS A 57 -11.52 -6.84 -5.85
CA LYS A 57 -12.75 -6.48 -6.56
C LYS A 57 -13.27 -7.63 -7.42
N VAL A 58 -12.41 -8.27 -8.21
CA VAL A 58 -12.77 -9.42 -9.04
C VAL A 58 -13.24 -10.60 -8.18
N ASN A 59 -12.56 -10.86 -7.06
CA ASN A 59 -12.97 -11.89 -6.12
C ASN A 59 -14.38 -11.61 -5.56
N TYR A 60 -14.63 -10.40 -5.09
CA TYR A 60 -15.96 -10.01 -4.60
C TYR A 60 -17.03 -10.16 -5.67
N GLU A 61 -16.86 -9.53 -6.84
CA GLU A 61 -17.87 -9.58 -7.90
C GLU A 61 -18.12 -10.99 -8.43
N GLY A 62 -17.09 -11.84 -8.47
CA GLY A 62 -17.20 -13.21 -8.96
C GLY A 62 -17.81 -14.20 -7.96
N PHE A 63 -17.65 -13.96 -6.65
CA PHE A 63 -18.02 -14.95 -5.62
C PHE A 63 -19.07 -14.46 -4.61
N LYS A 64 -19.50 -13.20 -4.65
CA LYS A 64 -20.48 -12.64 -3.68
C LYS A 64 -21.78 -13.43 -3.55
N ASP A 65 -22.23 -14.08 -4.62
CA ASP A 65 -23.46 -14.88 -4.64
C ASP A 65 -23.23 -16.37 -4.30
N TYR A 66 -21.97 -16.78 -4.10
CA TYR A 66 -21.62 -18.17 -3.84
C TYR A 66 -21.99 -18.57 -2.39
N PRO A 67 -22.67 -19.72 -2.19
CA PRO A 67 -23.01 -20.18 -0.85
C PRO A 67 -21.76 -20.34 0.03
N GLY A 68 -21.72 -19.60 1.15
CA GLY A 68 -20.62 -19.63 2.10
C GLY A 68 -19.44 -18.71 1.79
N TYR A 69 -19.53 -17.86 0.76
CA TYR A 69 -18.56 -16.80 0.55
C TYR A 69 -18.51 -15.82 1.73
N LYS A 70 -17.31 -15.39 2.10
CA LYS A 70 -17.06 -14.35 3.10
C LYS A 70 -16.30 -13.22 2.44
N TYR A 71 -16.77 -12.00 2.66
CA TYR A 71 -16.10 -10.81 2.14
C TYR A 71 -14.69 -10.68 2.73
N GLU A 72 -13.70 -10.59 1.85
CA GLU A 72 -12.29 -10.38 2.20
C GLU A 72 -11.87 -8.95 1.84
N ALA A 73 -11.89 -8.08 2.84
CA ALA A 73 -11.50 -6.69 2.68
C ALA A 73 -9.98 -6.52 2.52
N VAL A 74 -9.57 -5.65 1.60
CA VAL A 74 -8.18 -5.19 1.49
C VAL A 74 -7.95 -4.03 2.45
N ARG A 75 -6.96 -4.18 3.32
CA ARG A 75 -6.56 -3.16 4.30
C ARG A 75 -5.14 -2.68 4.01
N THR A 76 -4.90 -1.38 4.17
CA THR A 76 -3.55 -0.83 4.21
C THR A 76 -3.12 -0.72 5.67
N VAL A 77 -1.99 -1.34 6.02
CA VAL A 77 -1.48 -1.42 7.39
C VAL A 77 0.02 -1.15 7.40
N VAL A 78 0.56 -0.75 8.55
CA VAL A 78 2.01 -0.64 8.72
C VAL A 78 2.61 -2.04 8.76
N ALA A 79 3.69 -2.24 8.01
CA ALA A 79 4.35 -3.54 7.89
C ALA A 79 5.13 -3.97 9.14
N ASP A 80 5.32 -3.07 10.10
CA ASP A 80 5.94 -3.37 11.39
C ASP A 80 5.13 -4.44 12.14
N MET A 81 5.78 -5.54 12.54
CA MET A 81 5.09 -6.75 13.01
C MET A 81 4.17 -6.53 14.21
N PRO A 82 4.57 -5.79 15.26
CA PRO A 82 3.67 -5.43 16.36
C PRO A 82 2.41 -4.70 15.88
N ILE A 83 2.57 -3.70 15.01
CA ILE A 83 1.45 -2.90 14.48
C ILE A 83 0.58 -3.78 13.58
N PHE A 84 1.17 -4.56 12.69
CA PHE A 84 0.47 -5.49 11.81
C PHE A 84 -0.40 -6.48 12.60
N MET A 85 0.12 -7.03 13.70
CA MET A 85 -0.64 -7.98 14.54
C MET A 85 -1.79 -7.31 15.28
N ALA A 86 -1.63 -6.05 15.68
CA ALA A 86 -2.72 -5.25 16.27
C ALA A 86 -3.80 -4.94 15.22
N GLU A 87 -3.41 -4.43 14.06
CA GLU A 87 -4.30 -4.10 12.94
C GLU A 87 -5.05 -5.33 12.41
N LYS A 88 -4.41 -6.51 12.38
CA LYS A 88 -5.06 -7.77 12.00
C LYS A 88 -6.21 -8.16 12.94
N LYS A 89 -6.14 -7.78 14.22
CA LYS A 89 -7.19 -8.03 15.21
C LYS A 89 -8.29 -6.98 15.19
N ARG A 90 -8.10 -5.84 14.50
CA ARG A 90 -9.11 -4.79 14.43
C ARG A 90 -10.33 -5.24 13.64
N PRO A 91 -11.55 -4.93 14.13
CA PRO A 91 -12.79 -5.11 13.38
C PRO A 91 -12.73 -4.38 12.03
N LEU A 92 -13.43 -4.93 11.03
CA LEU A 92 -13.47 -4.31 9.69
C LEU A 92 -14.22 -2.98 9.72
N GLU A 93 -15.24 -2.91 10.57
CA GLU A 93 -16.14 -1.79 10.74
C GLU A 93 -15.38 -0.51 11.11
N GLU A 94 -14.27 -0.63 11.86
CA GLU A 94 -13.40 0.49 12.19
C GLU A 94 -12.71 1.10 10.96
N TYR A 95 -12.37 0.27 9.96
CA TYR A 95 -11.83 0.75 8.69
C TYR A 95 -12.93 1.36 7.81
N ASP A 96 -14.13 0.78 7.81
CA ASP A 96 -15.24 1.27 6.98
C ASP A 96 -15.75 2.64 7.43
N VAL A 97 -15.73 2.92 8.74
CA VAL A 97 -16.10 4.24 9.28
C VAL A 97 -14.94 5.25 9.28
N LEU A 98 -13.74 4.82 8.89
CA LEU A 98 -12.53 5.65 8.95
C LEU A 98 -12.68 6.86 8.01
N LYS A 99 -12.71 8.04 8.61
CA LYS A 99 -12.64 9.32 7.90
C LYS A 99 -11.46 10.12 8.42
N GLY A 100 -10.75 10.80 7.52
CA GLY A 100 -9.60 11.64 7.87
C GLY A 100 -8.33 10.83 8.06
N GLU A 101 -7.71 10.95 9.23
CA GLU A 101 -6.38 10.38 9.48
C GLU A 101 -6.41 8.84 9.53
N PRO A 102 -5.38 8.19 8.96
CA PRO A 102 -5.26 6.75 8.95
C PRO A 102 -5.05 6.19 10.37
N LEU A 103 -5.51 4.95 10.61
CA LEU A 103 -5.46 4.32 11.95
C LEU A 103 -4.06 4.24 12.53
N TRP A 104 -3.03 4.07 11.70
CA TRP A 104 -1.64 3.98 12.14
C TRP A 104 -1.01 5.33 12.55
N ARG A 105 -1.74 6.44 12.46
CA ARG A 105 -1.31 7.74 12.99
C ARG A 105 -1.95 8.09 14.34
N ARG A 106 -2.82 7.23 14.86
CA ARG A 106 -3.56 7.43 16.12
C ARG A 106 -2.85 6.82 17.31
#